data_AF-A0A2E7JNZ2-F1
#
_entry.id   AF-A0A2E7JNZ2-F1
#
_cell.length_a   1.000
_cell.length_b   1.000
_cell.length_c   1.000
_cell.angle_alpha   90.00
_cell.angle_beta   90.00
_cell.angle_gamma   90.00
#
_symmetry.space_group_name_H-M   'P 1'
#
loop_
_entity.id
_entity.type
_entity.pdbx_description
1 polymer ?
#
loop_
_entity_poly.entity_id
_entity_poly.type
_entity_poly.pdbx_seq_one_letter_code
_entity_poly.pdbx_strand_id
1 'polypeptide(L)'
;MPARCSVFIATSLDGFIARPNGDLDWLDRANATVPEGEDCGYQAFMDTVDILVMGRHTYEKVRTFGAWPYEKTVVVLSSNPIDIPPDIDATHSSESPQTEDIALTHQETLSYPFGFVQLKYETNH
;
A
#
# COMPACT_ATOMS: atom_id res chain seq x y z
N MET A 1 -16.70 -3.11 17.64
CA MET A 1 -16.77 -3.61 16.26
C MET A 1 -15.44 -4.30 15.96
N PRO A 2 -15.42 -5.46 15.28
CA PRO A 2 -14.16 -6.05 14.86
C PRO A 2 -13.42 -5.10 13.90
N ALA A 3 -12.09 -5.16 13.89
CA ALA A 3 -11.31 -4.39 12.93
C ALA A 3 -11.62 -4.85 11.50
N ARG A 4 -11.77 -3.91 10.57
CA ARG A 4 -11.90 -4.18 9.14
C ARG A 4 -10.54 -3.99 8.48
N CYS A 5 -10.08 -5.00 7.75
CA CYS A 5 -8.84 -4.89 7.00
C CYS A 5 -9.15 -4.83 5.50
N SER A 6 -8.43 -3.96 4.80
CA SER A 6 -8.58 -3.74 3.37
C SER A 6 -7.21 -3.70 2.70
N VAL A 7 -7.15 -4.17 1.45
CA VAL A 7 -5.98 -4.02 0.58
C VAL A 7 -6.39 -3.15 -0.60
N PHE A 8 -5.63 -2.10 -0.86
CA PHE A 8 -5.77 -1.24 -2.03
C PHE A 8 -4.39 -1.17 -2.70
N ILE A 9 -4.29 -1.70 -3.91
CA ILE A 9 -2.98 -1.91 -4.55
C ILE A 9 -3.04 -1.72 -6.05
N ALA A 10 -2.00 -1.08 -6.61
CA ALA A 10 -1.77 -1.01 -8.04
C ALA A 10 -0.86 -2.17 -8.49
N THR A 11 -1.20 -2.80 -9.61
CA THR A 11 -0.42 -3.86 -10.25
C THR A 11 -0.21 -3.57 -11.73
N SER A 12 0.85 -4.13 -12.29
CA SER A 12 0.96 -4.30 -13.73
C SER A 12 -0.14 -5.26 -14.24
N LEU A 13 -0.33 -5.33 -15.56
CA LEU A 13 -1.35 -6.19 -16.18
C LEU A 13 -1.13 -7.68 -15.89
N ASP A 14 0.13 -8.09 -15.72
CA ASP A 14 0.54 -9.44 -15.35
C ASP A 14 0.57 -9.68 -13.82
N GLY A 15 0.09 -8.72 -13.02
CA GLY A 15 -0.17 -8.90 -11.60
C GLY A 15 1.02 -8.64 -10.67
N PHE A 16 2.09 -8.02 -11.15
CA PHE A 16 3.25 -7.67 -10.33
C PHE A 16 3.14 -6.25 -9.76
N ILE A 17 3.65 -6.06 -8.55
CA ILE A 17 3.62 -4.77 -7.84
C ILE A 17 4.95 -4.00 -7.94
N ALA A 18 6.04 -4.70 -8.26
CA ALA A 18 7.37 -4.14 -8.41
C ALA A 18 8.20 -4.99 -9.38
N ARG A 19 9.22 -4.38 -9.96
CA ARG A 19 10.25 -5.10 -10.71
C ARG A 19 11.07 -6.03 -9.79
N PRO A 20 11.81 -7.01 -10.34
CA PRO A 20 12.69 -7.87 -9.53
C PRO A 20 13.76 -7.10 -8.73
N ASN A 21 14.16 -5.91 -9.20
CA ASN A 21 15.07 -5.01 -8.49
C ASN A 21 14.35 -4.05 -7.52
N GLY A 22 13.03 -4.17 -7.36
CA GLY A 22 12.20 -3.32 -6.51
C GLY A 22 11.76 -2.00 -7.13
N ASP A 23 12.05 -1.73 -8.40
CA ASP A 23 11.68 -0.48 -9.06
C ASP A 23 10.20 -0.42 -9.43
N LEU A 24 9.68 0.81 -9.47
CA LEU A 24 8.30 1.16 -9.80
C LEU A 24 8.23 2.02 -11.08
N ASP A 25 9.26 1.97 -11.92
CA ASP A 25 9.40 2.75 -13.17
C ASP A 25 8.17 2.65 -14.10
N TRP A 26 7.52 1.50 -14.09
CA TRP A 26 6.30 1.25 -14.85
C TRP A 26 5.10 2.02 -14.30
N LEU A 27 4.98 2.12 -12.98
CA LEU A 27 3.93 2.87 -12.31
C LEU A 27 4.18 4.37 -12.41
N ASP A 28 5.44 4.82 -12.27
CA ASP A 28 5.81 6.22 -12.44
C ASP A 28 5.45 6.74 -13.84
N ARG A 29 5.74 5.94 -14.89
CA ARG A 29 5.35 6.26 -16.27
C ARG A 29 3.83 6.30 -16.46
N ALA A 30 3.09 5.42 -15.80
CA ALA A 30 1.63 5.44 -15.85
C ALA A 30 1.07 6.69 -15.16
N ASN A 31 1.57 7.01 -13.97
CA ASN A 31 1.21 8.21 -13.20
C ASN A 31 1.49 9.50 -13.96
N ALA A 32 2.58 9.57 -14.74
CA ALA A 32 2.89 10.72 -15.58
C ALA A 32 1.86 10.99 -16.70
N THR A 33 0.95 10.05 -16.96
CA THR A 33 -0.12 10.17 -17.95
C THR A 33 -1.52 10.28 -17.33
N VAL A 34 -1.61 10.27 -16.01
CA VAL A 34 -2.85 10.51 -15.26
C VAL A 34 -3.27 11.98 -15.45
N PRO A 35 -4.55 12.26 -15.78
CA PRO A 35 -5.03 13.63 -15.88
C PRO A 35 -4.83 14.41 -14.57
N GLU A 36 -4.59 15.72 -14.68
CA GLU A 36 -4.47 16.58 -13.50
C GLU A 36 -5.75 16.52 -12.64
N GLY A 37 -5.60 16.30 -11.34
CA GLY A 37 -6.70 16.19 -10.38
C GLY A 37 -7.29 14.78 -10.25
N GLU A 38 -6.87 13.82 -11.06
CA GLU A 38 -7.22 12.40 -10.89
C GLU A 38 -6.21 11.72 -9.95
N ASP A 39 -6.71 10.98 -8.96
CA ASP A 39 -5.91 10.24 -7.98
C ASP A 39 -6.27 8.75 -7.91
N CYS A 40 -7.12 8.29 -8.84
CA CYS A 40 -7.59 6.92 -8.94
C CYS A 40 -8.31 6.44 -7.68
N GLY A 41 -8.99 7.35 -6.97
CA GLY A 41 -9.75 7.06 -5.75
C GLY A 41 -8.87 6.84 -4.51
N TYR A 42 -7.58 7.13 -4.59
CA TYR A 42 -6.62 6.92 -3.51
C TYR A 42 -6.98 7.72 -2.25
N GLN A 43 -7.26 9.02 -2.38
CA GLN A 43 -7.61 9.87 -1.24
C GLN A 43 -8.91 9.41 -0.57
N ALA A 44 -9.94 9.14 -1.37
CA ALA A 44 -11.22 8.65 -0.87
C ALA A 44 -11.07 7.32 -0.10
N PHE A 45 -10.17 6.44 -0.54
CA PHE A 45 -9.83 5.22 0.22
C PHE A 45 -9.10 5.54 1.52
N MET A 46 -8.04 6.36 1.46
CA MET A 46 -7.23 6.73 2.63
C MET A 46 -8.02 7.47 3.71
N ASP A 47 -9.07 8.21 3.35
CA ASP A 47 -9.99 8.85 4.30
C ASP A 47 -10.74 7.83 5.18
N THR A 48 -10.94 6.61 4.67
CA THR A 48 -11.58 5.51 5.42
C THR A 48 -10.61 4.71 6.31
N VAL A 49 -9.31 4.98 6.22
CA VAL A 49 -8.25 4.23 6.89
C VAL A 49 -7.85 4.94 8.19
N ASP A 50 -7.88 4.20 9.30
CA ASP A 50 -7.39 4.67 10.60
C ASP A 50 -5.87 4.40 10.75
N ILE A 51 -5.42 3.21 10.35
CA ILE A 51 -4.04 2.72 10.50
C ILE A 51 -3.59 2.05 9.21
N LEU A 52 -2.39 2.38 8.75
CA LEU A 52 -1.76 1.74 7.60
C LEU A 52 -0.75 0.70 8.05
N VAL A 53 -0.86 -0.53 7.55
CA VAL A 53 0.12 -1.59 7.83
C VAL A 53 0.89 -1.89 6.55
N MET A 54 2.22 -1.94 6.63
CA MET A 54 3.07 -2.26 5.49
C MET A 54 4.28 -3.11 5.88
N GLY A 55 4.86 -3.80 4.90
CA GLY A 55 6.10 -4.54 5.10
C GLY A 55 7.33 -3.64 5.01
N ARG A 56 8.46 -4.15 5.55
CA ARG A 56 9.77 -3.48 5.51
C ARG A 56 10.17 -2.96 4.11
N HIS A 57 10.02 -3.75 3.06
CA HIS A 57 10.44 -3.33 1.72
C HIS A 57 9.62 -2.15 1.17
N THR A 58 8.32 -2.12 1.47
CA THR A 58 7.45 -0.99 1.13
C THR A 58 7.85 0.25 1.92
N TYR A 59 8.12 0.11 3.22
CA TYR A 59 8.63 1.19 4.05
C TYR A 59 9.94 1.77 3.51
N GLU A 60 10.94 0.93 3.27
CA GLU A 60 12.24 1.34 2.72
C GLU A 60 12.10 2.04 1.37
N LYS A 61 11.18 1.58 0.50
CA LYS A 61 10.92 2.22 -0.79
C LYS A 61 10.26 3.60 -0.63
N VAL A 62 9.21 3.73 0.19
CA VAL A 62 8.52 5.01 0.41
C VAL A 62 9.49 6.07 0.95
N ARG A 63 10.42 5.68 1.82
CA ARG A 63 11.47 6.56 2.34
C ARG A 63 12.37 7.17 1.26
N THR A 64 12.41 6.59 0.05
CA THR A 64 13.18 7.14 -1.09
C THR A 64 12.42 8.20 -1.90
N PHE A 65 11.11 8.38 -1.67
CA PHE A 65 10.28 9.32 -2.45
C PHE A 65 10.42 10.78 -2.00
N GLY A 66 11.26 11.05 -0.99
CA GLY A 66 11.44 12.38 -0.43
C GLY A 66 10.59 12.58 0.82
N ALA A 67 9.54 13.40 0.72
CA ALA A 67 8.66 13.67 1.85
C ALA A 67 7.82 12.44 2.21
N TRP A 68 7.61 12.24 3.52
CA TRP A 68 6.74 11.17 4.00
C TRP A 68 5.29 11.44 3.55
N PRO A 69 4.65 10.52 2.81
CA PRO A 69 3.39 10.83 2.14
C PRO A 69 2.15 10.58 3.01
N TYR A 70 2.30 10.00 4.20
CA TYR A 70 1.17 9.55 5.01
C TYR A 70 0.93 10.46 6.22
N GLU A 71 -0.32 10.87 6.39
CA GLU A 71 -0.83 11.55 7.59
C GLU A 71 -1.45 10.58 8.61
N LYS A 72 -1.41 9.27 8.31
CA LYS A 72 -1.95 8.20 9.14
C LYS A 72 -0.83 7.53 9.94
N THR A 73 -1.17 6.94 11.09
CA THR A 73 -0.25 6.09 11.83
C THR A 73 0.11 4.85 11.00
N VAL A 74 1.41 4.62 10.81
CA VAL A 74 1.92 3.49 10.05
C VAL A 74 2.50 2.43 10.99
N VAL A 75 2.12 1.17 10.80
CA VAL A 75 2.76 0.02 11.42
C VAL A 75 3.61 -0.70 10.38
N VAL A 76 4.91 -0.76 10.62
CA VAL A 76 5.85 -1.46 9.75
C VAL A 76 6.17 -2.83 10.33
N LEU A 77 5.81 -3.87 9.57
CA LEU A 77 6.06 -5.26 9.93
C LEU A 77 7.46 -5.68 9.48
N SER A 78 8.30 -6.07 10.45
CA SER A 78 9.61 -6.67 10.17
C SER A 78 10.10 -7.54 11.32
N SER A 79 10.65 -8.71 11.01
CA SER A 79 11.31 -9.56 12.02
C SER A 79 12.62 -8.96 12.53
N ASN A 80 13.24 -8.05 11.77
CA ASN A 80 14.47 -7.37 12.15
C ASN A 80 14.16 -5.92 12.57
N PRO A 81 14.96 -5.31 13.45
CA PRO A 81 14.83 -3.89 13.76
C PRO A 81 14.91 -3.02 12.50
N ILE A 82 14.16 -1.93 12.52
CA ILE A 82 14.13 -0.91 11.47
C ILE A 82 14.35 0.46 12.11
N ASP A 83 14.98 1.36 11.36
CA ASP A 83 15.15 2.75 11.77
C ASP A 83 13.87 3.53 11.42
N ILE A 84 13.23 4.12 12.43
CA ILE A 84 12.07 4.99 12.28
C ILE A 84 12.45 6.36 12.85
N PRO A 85 12.61 7.38 11.99
CA PRO A 85 12.88 8.73 12.44
C PRO A 85 11.75 9.32 13.26
N PRO A 86 12.05 10.23 14.20
CA PRO A 86 11.04 10.79 15.12
C PRO A 86 10.04 11.75 14.45
N ASP A 87 10.30 12.18 13.21
CA ASP A 87 9.47 13.10 12.42
C ASP A 87 8.37 12.39 11.61
N ILE A 88 8.31 11.06 11.63
CA ILE A 88 7.24 10.29 10.99
C ILE A 88 6.41 9.52 12.03
N ASP A 89 5.09 9.52 11.86
CA ASP A 89 4.18 8.74 12.71
C ASP A 89 4.17 7.27 12.26
N ALA A 90 5.21 6.55 12.66
CA ALA A 90 5.34 5.12 12.37
C ALA A 90 5.83 4.34 13.60
N THR A 91 5.44 3.06 13.67
CA THR A 91 5.86 2.12 14.69
C THR A 91 6.33 0.81 14.06
N HIS A 92 7.28 0.15 14.73
CA HIS A 92 7.78 -1.17 14.32
C HIS A 92 7.03 -2.26 15.08
N SER A 93 6.59 -3.30 14.35
CA SER A 93 6.13 -4.54 14.96
C SER A 93 6.89 -5.72 14.38
N SER A 94 7.33 -6.62 15.27
CA SER A 94 7.99 -7.89 14.94
C SER A 94 7.10 -9.09 15.24
N GLU A 95 5.78 -8.88 15.34
CA GLU A 95 4.83 -9.95 15.55
C GLU A 95 4.85 -10.94 14.37
N SER A 96 4.80 -12.22 14.70
CA SER A 96 4.64 -13.28 13.70
C SER A 96 3.18 -13.36 13.27
N PRO A 97 2.90 -13.68 12.00
CA PRO A 97 1.54 -13.93 11.55
C PRO A 97 0.90 -15.04 12.40
N GLN A 98 -0.39 -14.90 12.67
CA GLN A 98 -1.16 -15.99 13.27
C GLN A 98 -1.26 -17.15 12.27
N THR A 99 -1.47 -18.37 12.79
CA THR A 99 -1.59 -19.57 11.96
C THR A 99 -2.93 -19.68 11.22
N GLU A 100 -3.88 -18.81 11.56
CA GLU A 100 -5.20 -18.77 10.94
C GLU A 100 -5.17 -17.90 9.70
N ASP A 101 -5.60 -18.47 8.57
CA ASP A 101 -5.73 -17.73 7.33
C ASP A 101 -6.86 -16.71 7.43
N ILE A 102 -6.58 -15.48 7.01
CA ILE A 102 -7.59 -14.43 6.87
C ILE A 102 -8.10 -14.44 5.43
N ALA A 103 -9.39 -14.72 5.25
CA ALA A 103 -10.02 -14.67 3.94
C ALA A 103 -10.25 -13.22 3.48
N LEU A 104 -9.62 -12.86 2.37
CA LEU A 104 -9.86 -11.61 1.65
C LEU A 104 -10.86 -11.86 0.52
N THR A 105 -11.89 -11.03 0.45
CA THR A 105 -12.85 -11.02 -0.64
C THR A 105 -12.53 -9.86 -1.57
N HIS A 106 -12.37 -10.19 -2.85
CA HIS A 106 -12.23 -9.24 -3.94
C HIS A 106 -13.46 -8.33 -3.98
N GLN A 107 -13.23 -7.02 -3.98
CA GLN A 107 -14.29 -6.02 -4.07
C GLN A 107 -14.34 -5.41 -5.47
N GLU A 108 -13.17 -5.07 -6.03
CA GLU A 108 -13.10 -4.29 -7.25
C GLU A 108 -11.79 -4.51 -8.01
N THR A 109 -11.88 -4.49 -9.34
CA THR A 109 -10.75 -4.39 -10.26
C THR A 109 -11.03 -3.25 -11.23
N LEU A 110 -10.21 -2.20 -11.18
CA LEU A 110 -10.26 -1.09 -12.13
C LEU A 110 -9.00 -1.12 -13.00
N SER A 111 -9.19 -1.12 -14.31
CA SER A 111 -8.10 -0.96 -15.27
C SER A 111 -8.13 0.45 -15.81
N TYR A 112 -7.00 1.13 -15.74
CA TYR A 112 -6.90 2.50 -16.22
C TYR A 112 -6.24 2.55 -17.60
N PRO A 113 -6.70 3.45 -18.49
CA PRO A 113 -6.15 3.58 -19.85
C PRO A 113 -4.67 3.98 -19.85
N PHE A 114 -4.16 4.52 -18.74
CA PHE A 114 -2.77 4.91 -18.55
C PHE A 114 -1.83 3.77 -18.07
N GLY A 115 -2.32 2.53 -17.95
CA GLY A 115 -1.44 1.35 -17.98
C GLY A 115 -1.16 0.64 -16.66
N PHE A 116 -2.04 0.78 -15.66
CA PHE A 116 -2.05 -0.08 -14.47
C PHE A 116 -3.45 -0.56 -14.11
N VAL A 117 -3.49 -1.59 -13.26
CA VAL A 117 -4.71 -2.15 -12.69
C VAL A 117 -4.73 -1.88 -11.19
N GLN A 118 -5.81 -1.31 -10.67
CA GLN A 118 -6.04 -1.17 -9.24
C GLN A 118 -6.94 -2.31 -8.76
N LEU A 119 -6.54 -2.95 -7.67
CA LEU A 119 -7.30 -4.01 -7.02
C LEU A 119 -7.69 -3.57 -5.60
N LYS A 120 -8.93 -3.89 -5.21
CA LYS A 120 -9.43 -3.70 -3.85
C LYS A 120 -9.90 -5.03 -3.26
N TYR A 121 -9.45 -5.33 -2.05
CA TYR A 121 -9.89 -6.48 -1.26
C TYR A 121 -10.29 -6.04 0.14
N GLU A 122 -11.20 -6.78 0.77
CA GLU A 122 -11.62 -6.56 2.17
C GLU A 122 -11.78 -7.91 2.88
N THR A 123 -11.58 -7.94 4.19
CA THR A 123 -11.84 -9.13 5.01
C THR A 123 -13.32 -9.45 5.08
N ASN A 124 -13.67 -10.74 5.08
CA ASN A 124 -15.03 -11.17 5.39
C ASN A 124 -15.38 -10.87 6.85
N HIS A 125 -16.49 -10.16 7.07
CA HIS A 125 -17.08 -9.95 8.40
C HIS A 125 -18.21 -10.92 8.66
#